data_AF-A0A180ENN2-F1
#
_entry.id   AF-A0A180ENN2-F1
#
_cell.length_a   1.000
_cell.length_b   1.000
_cell.length_c   1.000
_cell.angle_alpha   90.00
_cell.angle_beta   90.00
_cell.angle_gamma   90.00
#
_symmetry.space_group_name_H-M   'P 1'
#
loop_
_entity.id
_entity.type
_entity.pdbx_description
1 polymer ?
#
loop_
_entity_poly.entity_id
_entity_poly.type
_entity_poly.pdbx_seq_one_letter_code
_entity_poly.pdbx_strand_id
1 'polypeptide(L)'
;MIEVKGRLVDLDARETYGAIITVNDEGYIAAIDRDPSRDKRGHFILPGFVDAHVHIESSMLLPVEFAKLAVTHGTVATVSDPHEIANVMGMEGVEFMIDNARHTPLSINFGAPSCVPATTMETAGATLGVKDVAALLERDDIKYLSEVMNYPGVLNGDLEMLAKISAAIERGKPVDGHAPGLLGEEAFRYAQAGPSTDHECTTEEEARGKLDSGMKILIREGSAAKNYAALHGLIDEFPDRLMFCTDDCHPDDLMAGHINQLVMRAIRQGHDKYDVLQIACRNPVEHYGLDIGQLRVGDRADFILIDDFRFMAVYATYIKGQMVAEAGHHNLPDHRPEPINRFNCSPKTVEDFRIAPGPDGGRLRVIEVFDGELVTGKKLMDPILNERGEPVAAPERDLLKIAVINRYEDAPVALGFVTGMKMQLGAIASSVAHDSHNIVVVGVDDESMARVANAIINEKGGIAATRGEYLEILPLPIAGIMTAESGPKVAARYAELTGFARRKLRCSLEAPFMTLSFLALLVIPELKLSDKGLFGAEAFGLVDLWEVG
;
A
#
# COMPACT_ATOMS: atom_id res chain seq x y z
N MET A 1 -37.01 -11.91 2.12
CA MET A 1 -36.58 -11.79 0.71
C MET A 1 -36.53 -10.32 0.32
N ILE A 2 -35.53 -9.91 -0.44
CA ILE A 2 -35.34 -8.54 -0.95
C ILE A 2 -35.46 -8.57 -2.48
N GLU A 3 -36.16 -7.60 -3.06
CA GLU A 3 -36.19 -7.39 -4.52
C GLU A 3 -35.39 -6.13 -4.88
N VAL A 4 -34.38 -6.28 -5.74
CA VAL A 4 -33.62 -5.15 -6.29
C VAL A 4 -33.93 -5.01 -7.77
N LYS A 5 -34.28 -3.80 -8.21
CA LYS A 5 -34.79 -3.52 -9.56
C LYS A 5 -33.89 -2.52 -10.26
N GLY A 6 -33.48 -2.83 -11.49
CA GLY A 6 -32.56 -1.97 -12.24
C GLY A 6 -32.24 -2.51 -13.62
N ARG A 7 -31.12 -2.05 -14.17
CA ARG A 7 -30.55 -2.52 -15.43
C ARG A 7 -29.36 -3.41 -15.12
N LEU A 8 -29.54 -4.71 -15.15
CA LEU A 8 -28.49 -5.67 -14.88
C LEU A 8 -27.47 -5.66 -16.01
N VAL A 9 -26.19 -5.68 -15.65
CA VAL A 9 -25.06 -5.79 -16.58
C VAL A 9 -24.52 -7.21 -16.48
N ASP A 10 -24.84 -8.00 -17.49
CA ASP A 10 -24.50 -9.42 -17.55
C ASP A 10 -23.16 -9.57 -18.24
N LEU A 11 -22.11 -9.94 -17.48
CA LEU A 11 -20.76 -10.10 -18.02
C LEU A 11 -20.63 -11.37 -18.88
N ASP A 12 -21.44 -12.40 -18.64
CA ASP A 12 -21.40 -13.65 -19.41
C ASP A 12 -22.03 -13.47 -20.78
N ALA A 13 -23.21 -12.83 -20.82
CA ALA A 13 -23.92 -12.55 -22.06
C ALA A 13 -23.46 -11.26 -22.75
N ARG A 14 -22.61 -10.45 -22.09
CA ARG A 14 -22.16 -9.12 -22.53
C ARG A 14 -23.33 -8.22 -22.98
N GLU A 15 -24.39 -8.21 -22.20
CA GLU A 15 -25.58 -7.40 -22.45
C GLU A 15 -26.01 -6.60 -21.22
N THR A 16 -26.89 -5.62 -21.43
CA THR A 16 -27.52 -4.85 -20.35
C THR A 16 -29.01 -4.84 -20.56
N TYR A 17 -29.78 -5.30 -19.58
CA TYR A 17 -31.23 -5.41 -19.68
C TYR A 17 -31.91 -5.07 -18.35
N GLY A 18 -33.18 -4.66 -18.42
CA GLY A 18 -34.01 -4.45 -17.25
C GLY A 18 -34.26 -5.75 -16.50
N ALA A 19 -34.06 -5.77 -15.17
CA ALA A 19 -34.18 -6.97 -14.36
C ALA A 19 -34.70 -6.70 -12.94
N ILE A 20 -35.23 -7.76 -12.33
CA ILE A 20 -35.56 -7.87 -10.91
C ILE A 20 -34.70 -9.00 -10.33
N ILE A 21 -33.84 -8.66 -9.37
CA ILE A 21 -33.03 -9.62 -8.62
C ILE A 21 -33.76 -9.93 -7.32
N THR A 22 -34.06 -11.20 -7.10
CA THR A 22 -34.63 -11.69 -5.83
C THR A 22 -33.53 -12.29 -4.98
N VAL A 23 -33.30 -11.71 -3.80
CA VAL A 23 -32.34 -12.20 -2.80
C VAL A 23 -33.09 -12.90 -1.67
N ASN A 24 -32.69 -14.13 -1.36
CA ASN A 24 -33.28 -14.92 -0.27
C ASN A 24 -32.80 -14.44 1.11
N ASP A 25 -33.39 -14.97 2.17
CA ASP A 25 -33.04 -14.57 3.54
C ASP A 25 -31.66 -15.05 3.99
N GLU A 26 -31.04 -15.97 3.24
CA GLU A 26 -29.66 -16.45 3.46
C GLU A 26 -28.61 -15.57 2.77
N GLY A 27 -29.05 -14.54 2.02
CA GLY A 27 -28.15 -13.62 1.33
C GLY A 27 -27.65 -14.10 -0.03
N TYR A 28 -28.37 -15.00 -0.68
CA TYR A 28 -28.06 -15.52 -2.03
C TYR A 28 -29.08 -15.07 -3.06
N ILE A 29 -28.65 -14.92 -4.31
CA ILE A 29 -29.49 -14.58 -5.45
C ILE A 29 -30.34 -15.80 -5.82
N ALA A 30 -31.63 -15.77 -5.50
CA ALA A 30 -32.57 -16.85 -5.78
C ALA A 30 -33.11 -16.81 -7.22
N ALA A 31 -33.27 -15.62 -7.80
CA ALA A 31 -33.76 -15.44 -9.16
C ALA A 31 -33.30 -14.11 -9.76
N ILE A 32 -33.17 -14.10 -11.09
CA ILE A 32 -32.95 -12.90 -11.90
C ILE A 32 -33.98 -12.94 -13.02
N ASP A 33 -35.04 -12.14 -12.90
CA ASP A 33 -36.13 -12.08 -13.86
C ASP A 33 -35.98 -10.87 -14.78
N ARG A 34 -36.10 -11.07 -16.10
CA ARG A 34 -36.11 -9.94 -17.05
C ARG A 34 -37.39 -9.11 -16.88
N ASP A 35 -37.22 -7.80 -16.80
CA ASP A 35 -38.30 -6.81 -16.75
C ASP A 35 -38.04 -5.70 -17.77
N PRO A 36 -38.59 -5.80 -19.00
CA PRO A 36 -38.42 -4.79 -20.04
C PRO A 36 -38.89 -3.38 -19.66
N SER A 37 -39.73 -3.24 -18.62
CA SER A 37 -40.14 -1.91 -18.13
C SER A 37 -38.97 -1.11 -17.51
N ARG A 38 -37.85 -1.80 -17.21
CA ARG A 38 -36.62 -1.25 -16.63
C ARG A 38 -35.51 -0.99 -17.64
N ASP A 39 -35.62 -1.42 -18.91
CA ASP A 39 -34.55 -1.31 -19.91
C ASP A 39 -33.94 0.10 -20.05
N LYS A 40 -34.73 1.14 -19.76
CA LYS A 40 -34.32 2.55 -19.86
C LYS A 40 -34.50 3.35 -18.56
N ARG A 41 -34.67 2.69 -17.41
CA ARG A 41 -34.97 3.35 -16.12
C ARG A 41 -34.29 2.65 -14.94
N GLY A 42 -33.97 3.42 -13.90
CA GLY A 42 -33.34 2.92 -12.67
C GLY A 42 -31.82 2.79 -12.76
N HIS A 43 -31.19 2.39 -11.65
CA HIS A 43 -29.75 2.20 -11.54
C HIS A 43 -29.27 1.03 -12.41
N PHE A 44 -27.99 1.02 -12.77
CA PHE A 44 -27.34 -0.18 -13.28
C PHE A 44 -26.95 -1.08 -12.11
N ILE A 45 -27.11 -2.40 -12.28
CA ILE A 45 -26.69 -3.39 -11.30
C ILE A 45 -25.47 -4.11 -11.86
N LEU A 46 -24.34 -4.01 -11.16
CA LEU A 46 -23.06 -4.58 -11.57
C LEU A 46 -22.57 -5.59 -10.51
N PRO A 47 -21.74 -6.57 -10.88
CA PRO A 47 -20.89 -7.25 -9.91
C PRO A 47 -20.10 -6.22 -9.08
N GLY A 48 -19.82 -6.55 -7.82
CA GLY A 48 -19.04 -5.65 -6.97
C GLY A 48 -17.57 -5.60 -7.37
N PHE A 49 -16.92 -4.47 -7.09
CA PHE A 49 -15.49 -4.30 -7.38
C PHE A 49 -14.62 -5.07 -6.39
N VAL A 50 -13.48 -5.55 -6.88
CA VAL A 50 -12.45 -6.19 -6.07
C VAL A 50 -11.16 -5.42 -6.24
N ASP A 51 -10.55 -5.04 -5.13
CA ASP A 51 -9.15 -4.60 -5.14
C ASP A 51 -8.24 -5.83 -5.15
N ALA A 52 -7.49 -6.01 -6.23
CA ALA A 52 -6.70 -7.22 -6.46
C ALA A 52 -5.36 -7.25 -5.72
N HIS A 53 -4.92 -6.15 -5.11
CA HIS A 53 -3.72 -6.09 -4.26
C HIS A 53 -3.73 -4.78 -3.46
N VAL A 54 -3.79 -4.86 -2.13
CA VAL A 54 -3.81 -3.67 -1.26
C VAL A 54 -3.17 -3.94 0.08
N HIS A 55 -2.47 -2.93 0.59
CA HIS A 55 -2.01 -2.88 1.98
C HIS A 55 -2.98 -2.00 2.77
N ILE A 56 -3.82 -2.63 3.60
CA ILE A 56 -4.82 -1.90 4.40
C ILE A 56 -4.11 -0.93 5.34
N GLU A 57 -2.95 -1.32 5.85
CA GLU A 57 -2.10 -0.54 6.73
C GLU A 57 -1.70 0.81 6.13
N SER A 58 -1.52 0.89 4.81
CA SER A 58 -1.17 2.14 4.10
C SER A 58 -2.31 3.17 4.18
N SER A 59 -3.56 2.73 4.38
CA SER A 59 -4.66 3.66 4.71
C SER A 59 -4.59 4.22 6.13
N MET A 60 -3.66 3.73 6.96
CA MET A 60 -3.52 4.05 8.38
C MET A 60 -4.74 3.62 9.23
N LEU A 61 -5.61 2.80 8.66
CA LEU A 61 -6.86 2.34 9.26
C LEU A 61 -6.81 0.84 9.54
N LEU A 62 -7.60 0.42 10.52
CA LEU A 62 -7.93 -0.99 10.71
C LEU A 62 -8.83 -1.52 9.56
N PRO A 63 -8.82 -2.85 9.28
CA PRO A 63 -9.71 -3.48 8.31
C PRO A 63 -11.18 -3.05 8.40
N VAL A 64 -11.74 -2.90 9.62
CA VAL A 64 -13.12 -2.43 9.81
C VAL A 64 -13.35 -0.98 9.39
N GLU A 65 -12.38 -0.09 9.59
CA GLU A 65 -12.47 1.33 9.22
C GLU A 65 -12.16 1.53 7.74
N PHE A 66 -11.18 0.78 7.20
CA PHE A 66 -10.95 0.69 5.76
C PHE A 66 -12.22 0.26 5.02
N ALA A 67 -12.88 -0.80 5.51
CA ALA A 67 -14.08 -1.32 4.90
C ALA A 67 -15.20 -0.27 4.81
N LYS A 68 -15.36 0.58 5.83
CA LYS A 68 -16.37 1.65 5.83
C LYS A 68 -16.19 2.64 4.69
N LEU A 69 -14.96 2.93 4.29
CA LEU A 69 -14.68 3.79 3.14
C LEU A 69 -14.85 3.00 1.84
N ALA A 70 -14.19 1.84 1.72
CA ALA A 70 -14.16 1.04 0.49
C ALA A 70 -15.56 0.64 -0.01
N VAL A 71 -16.48 0.24 0.88
CA VAL A 71 -17.84 -0.16 0.47
C VAL A 71 -18.65 1.01 -0.09
N THR A 72 -18.36 2.26 0.30
CA THR A 72 -19.04 3.44 -0.27
C THR A 72 -18.66 3.69 -1.73
N HIS A 73 -17.57 3.07 -2.16
CA HIS A 73 -17.05 3.10 -3.53
C HIS A 73 -17.34 1.81 -4.30
N GLY A 74 -18.18 0.91 -3.77
CA GLY A 74 -18.61 -0.29 -4.49
C GLY A 74 -17.66 -1.48 -4.39
N THR A 75 -16.64 -1.40 -3.54
CA THR A 75 -15.75 -2.53 -3.28
C THR A 75 -16.44 -3.54 -2.36
N VAL A 76 -16.46 -4.80 -2.79
CA VAL A 76 -17.06 -5.92 -2.05
C VAL A 76 -16.03 -6.92 -1.54
N ALA A 77 -14.82 -6.88 -2.09
CA ALA A 77 -13.69 -7.68 -1.61
C ALA A 77 -12.35 -6.99 -1.86
N THR A 78 -11.35 -7.44 -1.11
CA THR A 78 -9.94 -7.10 -1.33
C THR A 78 -9.09 -8.36 -1.27
N VAL A 79 -7.98 -8.33 -1.98
CA VAL A 79 -6.84 -9.24 -1.85
C VAL A 79 -5.77 -8.43 -1.12
N SER A 80 -5.55 -8.76 0.15
CA SER A 80 -4.84 -7.87 1.07
C SER A 80 -3.58 -8.53 1.62
N ASP A 81 -2.44 -7.86 1.45
CA ASP A 81 -1.19 -8.30 2.02
C ASP A 81 -0.91 -7.58 3.34
N PRO A 82 -0.93 -8.30 4.49
CA PRO A 82 -0.69 -7.70 5.80
C PRO A 82 0.81 -7.64 6.14
N HIS A 83 1.70 -7.46 5.16
CA HIS A 83 3.15 -7.51 5.39
C HIS A 83 3.64 -6.38 6.28
N GLU A 84 2.96 -5.24 6.28
CA GLU A 84 3.36 -4.06 7.05
C GLU A 84 3.28 -4.38 8.55
N ILE A 85 2.09 -4.81 9.02
CA ILE A 85 1.96 -5.21 10.41
C ILE A 85 2.77 -6.48 10.73
N ALA A 86 2.98 -7.37 9.76
CA ALA A 86 3.82 -8.56 9.96
C ALA A 86 5.28 -8.19 10.20
N ASN A 87 5.82 -7.16 9.54
CA ASN A 87 7.16 -6.64 9.82
C ASN A 87 7.30 -6.10 11.24
N VAL A 88 6.22 -5.59 11.84
CA VAL A 88 6.22 -5.07 13.22
C VAL A 88 5.99 -6.17 14.27
N MET A 89 4.96 -6.98 14.06
CA MET A 89 4.36 -7.85 15.07
C MET A 89 4.45 -9.35 14.71
N GLY A 90 4.93 -9.69 13.51
CA GLY A 90 5.02 -11.07 13.02
C GLY A 90 3.65 -11.72 12.88
N MET A 91 3.58 -13.01 13.24
CA MET A 91 2.33 -13.78 13.20
C MET A 91 1.20 -13.14 14.01
N GLU A 92 1.50 -12.52 15.16
CA GLU A 92 0.50 -11.82 15.97
C GLU A 92 -0.17 -10.68 15.21
N GLY A 93 0.58 -9.96 14.38
CA GLY A 93 0.06 -8.90 13.51
C GLY A 93 -0.89 -9.43 12.45
N VAL A 94 -0.53 -10.53 11.79
CA VAL A 94 -1.37 -11.18 10.77
C VAL A 94 -2.69 -11.66 11.40
N GLU A 95 -2.62 -12.34 12.54
CA GLU A 95 -3.83 -12.79 13.26
C GLU A 95 -4.72 -11.62 13.71
N PHE A 96 -4.11 -10.52 14.17
CA PHE A 96 -4.83 -9.31 14.54
C PHE A 96 -5.63 -8.71 13.37
N MET A 97 -5.05 -8.67 12.17
CA MET A 97 -5.74 -8.19 10.97
C MET A 97 -6.90 -9.12 10.58
N ILE A 98 -6.69 -10.43 10.62
CA ILE A 98 -7.73 -11.44 10.34
C ILE A 98 -8.88 -11.30 11.35
N ASP A 99 -8.58 -11.22 12.64
CA ASP A 99 -9.58 -11.09 13.69
C ASP A 99 -10.35 -9.77 13.60
N ASN A 100 -9.67 -8.67 13.26
CA ASN A 100 -10.35 -7.40 13.02
C ASN A 100 -11.29 -7.49 11.81
N ALA A 101 -10.85 -8.06 10.69
CA ALA A 101 -11.64 -8.19 9.47
C ALA A 101 -12.92 -9.03 9.65
N ARG A 102 -12.96 -9.95 10.62
CA ARG A 102 -14.19 -10.71 10.96
C ARG A 102 -15.36 -9.83 11.43
N HIS A 103 -15.10 -8.58 11.81
CA HIS A 103 -16.10 -7.62 12.27
C HIS A 103 -16.67 -6.72 11.17
N THR A 104 -16.31 -6.96 9.91
CA THR A 104 -16.87 -6.28 8.73
C THR A 104 -17.44 -7.29 7.74
N PRO A 105 -18.52 -6.98 7.01
CA PRO A 105 -19.02 -7.84 5.93
C PRO A 105 -18.13 -7.81 4.68
N LEU A 106 -17.28 -6.79 4.50
CA LEU A 106 -16.33 -6.72 3.38
C LEU A 106 -15.46 -7.98 3.37
N SER A 107 -15.37 -8.65 2.22
CA SER A 107 -14.57 -9.87 2.10
C SER A 107 -13.09 -9.52 1.91
N ILE A 108 -12.38 -9.41 3.03
CA ILE A 108 -10.94 -9.13 3.03
C ILE A 108 -10.19 -10.46 3.01
N ASN A 109 -9.50 -10.73 1.92
CA ASN A 109 -8.82 -12.01 1.69
C ASN A 109 -7.32 -11.82 1.91
N PHE A 110 -6.82 -12.29 3.05
CA PHE A 110 -5.42 -12.10 3.40
C PHE A 110 -4.48 -13.09 2.70
N GLY A 111 -3.30 -12.60 2.33
CA GLY A 111 -2.16 -13.42 1.91
C GLY A 111 -1.24 -13.76 3.08
N ALA A 112 -0.36 -14.75 2.87
CA ALA A 112 0.76 -15.01 3.78
C ALA A 112 1.95 -14.09 3.40
N PRO A 113 2.39 -13.16 4.28
CA PRO A 113 3.52 -12.27 3.97
C PRO A 113 4.79 -13.05 3.63
N SER A 114 5.39 -12.75 2.50
CA SER A 114 6.50 -13.55 1.95
C SER A 114 7.87 -13.07 2.43
N CYS A 115 8.04 -11.75 2.59
CA CYS A 115 9.30 -11.05 2.81
C CYS A 115 9.31 -10.29 4.15
N VAL A 116 9.30 -11.03 5.27
CA VAL A 116 9.40 -10.45 6.62
C VAL A 116 10.67 -10.93 7.31
N PRO A 117 11.72 -10.09 7.45
CA PRO A 117 11.87 -8.77 6.85
C PRO A 117 12.15 -8.82 5.34
N ALA A 118 12.01 -7.68 4.66
CA ALA A 118 12.37 -7.54 3.25
C ALA A 118 13.88 -7.75 3.02
N THR A 119 14.72 -7.36 3.99
CA THR A 119 16.18 -7.57 3.95
C THR A 119 16.77 -7.68 5.36
N THR A 120 17.96 -8.26 5.46
CA THR A 120 18.72 -8.36 6.72
C THR A 120 19.56 -7.11 7.03
N MET A 121 19.57 -6.14 6.12
CA MET A 121 20.36 -4.90 6.18
C MET A 121 19.71 -3.78 7.01
N GLU A 122 18.58 -4.10 7.65
CA GLU A 122 17.86 -3.27 8.61
C GLU A 122 17.30 -4.15 9.74
N THR A 123 16.67 -3.51 10.73
CA THR A 123 16.03 -4.18 11.86
C THR A 123 14.52 -4.02 11.79
N ALA A 124 13.82 -5.13 11.59
CA ALA A 124 12.37 -5.21 11.71
C ALA A 124 11.95 -5.73 13.09
N GLY A 125 10.65 -5.60 13.40
CA GLY A 125 10.08 -6.15 14.62
C GLY A 125 10.03 -7.67 14.61
N ALA A 126 9.81 -8.30 13.45
CA ALA A 126 9.66 -9.75 13.37
C ALA A 126 10.40 -10.38 12.19
N THR A 127 10.35 -11.71 12.14
CA THR A 127 10.84 -12.52 11.02
C THR A 127 9.86 -13.67 10.82
N LEU A 128 9.46 -13.92 9.58
CA LEU A 128 8.65 -15.07 9.19
C LEU A 128 9.48 -16.01 8.33
N GLY A 129 9.83 -17.16 8.91
CA GLY A 129 10.54 -18.21 8.20
C GLY A 129 9.59 -19.10 7.40
N VAL A 130 10.16 -20.09 6.71
CA VAL A 130 9.41 -21.08 5.91
C VAL A 130 8.30 -21.76 6.73
N LYS A 131 8.55 -22.07 8.01
CA LYS A 131 7.57 -22.76 8.87
C LYS A 131 6.36 -21.88 9.17
N ASP A 132 6.58 -20.60 9.40
CA ASP A 132 5.51 -19.64 9.73
C ASP A 132 4.64 -19.39 8.50
N VAL A 133 5.27 -19.15 7.34
CA VAL A 133 4.59 -19.00 6.06
C VAL A 133 3.80 -20.27 5.69
N ALA A 134 4.40 -21.45 5.85
CA ALA A 134 3.70 -22.71 5.60
C ALA A 134 2.49 -22.88 6.54
N ALA A 135 2.61 -22.50 7.82
CA ALA A 135 1.51 -22.57 8.77
C ALA A 135 0.36 -21.61 8.41
N LEU A 136 0.66 -20.40 7.93
CA LEU A 136 -0.36 -19.48 7.39
C LEU A 136 -1.04 -20.10 6.15
N LEU A 137 -0.25 -20.66 5.24
CA LEU A 137 -0.77 -21.27 4.02
C LEU A 137 -1.58 -22.54 4.26
N GLU A 138 -1.53 -23.19 5.44
CA GLU A 138 -2.45 -24.28 5.80
C GLU A 138 -3.87 -23.79 6.12
N ARG A 139 -4.06 -22.48 6.39
CA ARG A 139 -5.37 -21.95 6.79
C ARG A 139 -6.28 -21.72 5.59
N ASP A 140 -7.57 -22.01 5.73
CA ASP A 140 -8.56 -21.78 4.66
C ASP A 140 -8.85 -20.29 4.42
N ASP A 141 -8.61 -19.44 5.43
CA ASP A 141 -8.82 -17.99 5.38
C ASP A 141 -7.61 -17.19 4.88
N ILE A 142 -6.48 -17.86 4.59
CA ILE A 142 -5.35 -17.31 3.83
C ILE A 142 -5.46 -17.79 2.39
N LYS A 143 -5.50 -16.89 1.39
CA LYS A 143 -5.82 -17.29 0.01
C LYS A 143 -4.60 -17.49 -0.90
N TYR A 144 -3.48 -16.85 -0.60
CA TYR A 144 -2.32 -16.79 -1.48
C TYR A 144 -1.03 -16.56 -0.68
N LEU A 145 0.13 -16.75 -1.31
CA LEU A 145 1.39 -16.19 -0.82
C LEU A 145 1.47 -14.77 -1.34
N SER A 146 1.62 -13.81 -0.42
CA SER A 146 1.69 -12.40 -0.79
C SER A 146 2.95 -12.07 -1.58
N GLU A 147 3.07 -10.81 -1.98
CA GLU A 147 4.02 -10.36 -2.99
C GLU A 147 5.46 -10.80 -2.70
N VAL A 148 6.11 -11.42 -3.69
CA VAL A 148 7.49 -11.89 -3.57
C VAL A 148 8.46 -10.79 -4.00
N MET A 149 8.71 -9.85 -3.08
CA MET A 149 9.59 -8.69 -3.30
C MET A 149 11.05 -9.08 -3.48
N ASN A 150 11.49 -10.18 -2.84
CA ASN A 150 12.84 -10.72 -2.98
C ASN A 150 13.01 -11.50 -4.30
N TYR A 151 12.65 -10.89 -5.43
CA TYR A 151 12.91 -11.42 -6.76
C TYR A 151 14.40 -11.68 -7.02
N PRO A 152 15.38 -10.91 -6.47
CA PRO A 152 16.80 -11.26 -6.62
C PRO A 152 17.13 -12.60 -5.96
N GLY A 153 16.56 -12.88 -4.79
CA GLY A 153 16.69 -14.17 -4.11
C GLY A 153 16.13 -15.31 -4.96
N VAL A 154 14.95 -15.13 -5.58
CA VAL A 154 14.35 -16.11 -6.49
C VAL A 154 15.27 -16.41 -7.67
N LEU A 155 15.78 -15.37 -8.35
CA LEU A 155 16.65 -15.53 -9.53
C LEU A 155 18.01 -16.15 -9.20
N ASN A 156 18.51 -15.93 -7.99
CA ASN A 156 19.77 -16.50 -7.50
C ASN A 156 19.60 -17.88 -6.83
N GLY A 157 18.38 -18.40 -6.75
CA GLY A 157 18.12 -19.72 -6.19
C GLY A 157 18.18 -19.78 -4.66
N ASP A 158 17.79 -18.70 -3.97
CA ASP A 158 17.67 -18.67 -2.52
C ASP A 158 16.69 -19.76 -2.05
N LEU A 159 17.22 -20.72 -1.30
CA LEU A 159 16.47 -21.91 -0.89
C LEU A 159 15.34 -21.59 0.07
N GLU A 160 15.46 -20.54 0.88
CA GLU A 160 14.41 -20.16 1.83
C GLU A 160 13.21 -19.55 1.08
N MET A 161 13.48 -18.63 0.15
CA MET A 161 12.45 -18.00 -0.66
C MET A 161 11.77 -19.03 -1.57
N LEU A 162 12.54 -19.88 -2.25
CA LEU A 162 11.97 -20.94 -3.09
C LEU A 162 11.14 -21.95 -2.27
N ALA A 163 11.51 -22.22 -1.02
CA ALA A 163 10.71 -23.08 -0.15
C ALA A 163 9.36 -22.46 0.24
N LYS A 164 9.31 -21.14 0.48
CA LYS A 164 8.04 -20.42 0.72
C LYS A 164 7.13 -20.47 -0.52
N ILE A 165 7.70 -20.27 -1.72
CA ILE A 165 6.97 -20.38 -2.99
C ILE A 165 6.45 -21.81 -3.21
N SER A 166 7.29 -22.82 -3.00
CA SER A 166 6.90 -24.25 -3.08
C SER A 166 5.74 -24.55 -2.13
N ALA A 167 5.77 -24.02 -0.91
CA ALA A 167 4.71 -24.24 0.06
C ALA A 167 3.33 -23.73 -0.41
N ALA A 168 3.27 -22.61 -1.14
CA ALA A 168 2.02 -22.13 -1.73
C ALA A 168 1.56 -23.00 -2.90
N ILE A 169 2.48 -23.35 -3.81
CA ILE A 169 2.18 -24.18 -4.99
C ILE A 169 1.65 -25.56 -4.56
N GLU A 170 2.29 -26.21 -3.59
CA GLU A 170 1.89 -27.52 -3.06
C GLU A 170 0.47 -27.52 -2.46
N ARG A 171 0.00 -26.35 -2.01
CA ARG A 171 -1.35 -26.15 -1.44
C ARG A 171 -2.35 -25.59 -2.46
N GLY A 172 -1.94 -25.46 -3.71
CA GLY A 172 -2.78 -24.92 -4.78
C GLY A 172 -3.14 -23.45 -4.58
N LYS A 173 -2.31 -22.68 -3.86
CA LYS A 173 -2.53 -21.26 -3.62
C LYS A 173 -1.69 -20.42 -4.59
N PRO A 174 -2.25 -19.33 -5.17
CA PRO A 174 -1.50 -18.43 -6.02
C PRO A 174 -0.33 -17.79 -5.28
N VAL A 175 0.64 -17.31 -6.06
CA VAL A 175 1.79 -16.56 -5.57
C VAL A 175 1.77 -15.21 -6.26
N ASP A 176 1.71 -14.14 -5.46
CA ASP A 176 1.81 -12.79 -5.99
C ASP A 176 3.27 -12.38 -6.20
N GLY A 177 3.50 -11.63 -7.26
CA GLY A 177 4.84 -11.15 -7.62
C GLY A 177 5.03 -9.66 -7.41
N HIS A 178 6.28 -9.31 -7.10
CA HIS A 178 6.78 -7.94 -7.06
C HIS A 178 8.18 -7.92 -7.69
N ALA A 179 8.25 -7.57 -8.96
CA ALA A 179 9.49 -7.65 -9.74
C ALA A 179 9.72 -6.39 -10.61
N PRO A 180 9.96 -5.21 -10.01
CA PRO A 180 10.11 -3.96 -10.75
C PRO A 180 11.32 -3.99 -11.70
N GLY A 181 11.10 -3.58 -12.96
CA GLY A 181 12.14 -3.46 -13.98
C GLY A 181 12.61 -4.79 -14.57
N LEU A 182 11.99 -5.91 -14.19
CA LEU A 182 12.39 -7.23 -14.65
C LEU A 182 11.88 -7.51 -16.08
N LEU A 183 12.79 -7.85 -17.00
CA LEU A 183 12.51 -8.05 -18.42
C LEU A 183 13.08 -9.36 -18.96
N GLY A 184 12.58 -9.79 -20.13
CA GLY A 184 13.16 -10.87 -20.92
C GLY A 184 13.31 -12.20 -20.16
N GLU A 185 14.51 -12.79 -20.23
CA GLU A 185 14.80 -14.09 -19.61
C GLU A 185 14.64 -14.07 -18.09
N GLU A 186 14.96 -12.96 -17.43
CA GLU A 186 14.83 -12.87 -15.97
C GLU A 186 13.35 -12.85 -15.55
N ALA A 187 12.51 -12.08 -16.26
CA ALA A 187 11.06 -12.07 -16.03
C ALA A 187 10.45 -13.46 -16.25
N PHE A 188 10.89 -14.15 -17.31
CA PHE A 188 10.48 -15.52 -17.56
C PHE A 188 10.90 -16.47 -16.43
N ARG A 189 12.15 -16.41 -15.98
CA ARG A 189 12.65 -17.27 -14.89
C ARG A 189 11.93 -17.01 -13.58
N TYR A 190 11.63 -15.75 -13.28
CA TYR A 190 10.84 -15.36 -12.10
C TYR A 190 9.43 -15.94 -12.17
N ALA A 191 8.71 -15.77 -13.30
CA ALA A 191 7.39 -16.36 -13.50
C ALA A 191 7.40 -17.90 -13.38
N GLN A 192 8.40 -18.56 -13.97
CA GLN A 192 8.55 -20.03 -13.91
C GLN A 192 8.86 -20.54 -12.49
N ALA A 193 9.36 -19.70 -11.60
CA ALA A 193 9.59 -20.09 -10.21
C ALA A 193 8.29 -20.21 -9.40
N GLY A 194 7.19 -19.57 -9.83
CA GLY A 194 5.90 -19.63 -9.14
C GLY A 194 5.04 -18.37 -9.19
N PRO A 195 5.62 -17.14 -9.02
CA PRO A 195 4.88 -15.89 -9.11
C PRO A 195 4.02 -15.80 -10.37
N SER A 196 2.73 -15.55 -10.16
CA SER A 196 1.69 -15.63 -11.19
C SER A 196 1.06 -14.28 -11.53
N THR A 197 1.37 -13.25 -10.75
CA THR A 197 0.93 -11.87 -10.92
C THR A 197 2.09 -10.90 -10.74
N ASP A 198 1.94 -9.66 -11.21
CA ASP A 198 2.85 -8.55 -10.90
C ASP A 198 2.09 -7.21 -10.95
N HIS A 199 2.35 -6.32 -9.99
CA HIS A 199 1.78 -4.97 -9.93
C HIS A 199 2.84 -3.87 -10.18
N GLU A 200 4.09 -4.24 -10.40
CA GLU A 200 5.23 -3.31 -10.42
C GLU A 200 5.54 -2.69 -11.79
N CYS A 201 4.88 -3.15 -12.85
CA CYS A 201 5.11 -2.65 -14.21
C CYS A 201 4.96 -1.13 -14.34
N THR A 202 6.00 -0.46 -14.81
CA THR A 202 6.00 1.01 -15.05
C THR A 202 5.87 1.37 -16.52
N THR A 203 6.07 0.40 -17.41
CA THR A 203 5.98 0.58 -18.86
C THR A 203 5.16 -0.52 -19.50
N GLU A 204 4.57 -0.22 -20.67
CA GLU A 204 3.84 -1.21 -21.45
C GLU A 204 4.77 -2.36 -21.92
N GLU A 205 6.02 -2.07 -22.25
CA GLU A 205 7.02 -3.07 -22.64
C GLU A 205 7.26 -4.10 -21.53
N GLU A 206 7.43 -3.63 -20.30
CA GLU A 206 7.60 -4.49 -19.13
C GLU A 206 6.37 -5.36 -18.87
N ALA A 207 5.18 -4.75 -18.89
CA ALA A 207 3.93 -5.47 -18.71
C ALA A 207 3.71 -6.54 -19.79
N ARG A 208 4.01 -6.23 -21.06
CA ARG A 208 3.93 -7.21 -22.16
C ARG A 208 4.91 -8.36 -21.98
N GLY A 209 6.15 -8.09 -21.57
CA GLY A 209 7.13 -9.15 -21.32
C GLY A 209 6.70 -10.12 -20.21
N LYS A 210 6.10 -9.59 -19.12
CA LYS A 210 5.57 -10.41 -18.02
C LYS A 210 4.27 -11.13 -18.41
N LEU A 211 3.42 -10.52 -19.22
CA LEU A 211 2.28 -11.21 -19.87
C LEU A 211 2.78 -12.35 -20.77
N ASP A 212 3.79 -12.15 -21.61
CA ASP A 212 4.32 -13.22 -22.47
C ASP A 212 4.92 -14.37 -21.64
N SER A 213 5.38 -14.08 -20.42
CA SER A 213 5.89 -15.07 -19.46
C SER A 213 4.81 -15.84 -18.70
N GLY A 214 3.53 -15.52 -18.92
CA GLY A 214 2.38 -16.21 -18.32
C GLY A 214 1.79 -15.55 -17.07
N MET A 215 2.32 -14.41 -16.64
CA MET A 215 1.81 -13.68 -15.46
C MET A 215 0.55 -12.87 -15.80
N LYS A 216 -0.26 -12.52 -14.79
CA LYS A 216 -1.29 -11.48 -14.90
C LYS A 216 -0.73 -10.15 -14.39
N ILE A 217 -1.21 -9.03 -14.93
CA ILE A 217 -0.76 -7.70 -14.51
C ILE A 217 -1.85 -7.00 -13.72
N LEU A 218 -1.48 -6.51 -12.54
CA LEU A 218 -2.33 -5.68 -11.71
C LEU A 218 -1.98 -4.23 -11.99
N ILE A 219 -2.90 -3.51 -12.64
CA ILE A 219 -2.71 -2.09 -12.96
C ILE A 219 -3.05 -1.29 -11.70
N ARG A 220 -2.00 -0.79 -11.03
CA ARG A 220 -2.12 0.00 -9.80
C ARG A 220 -2.45 1.47 -10.04
N GLU A 221 -3.29 2.01 -9.17
CA GLU A 221 -3.52 3.46 -9.05
C GLU A 221 -3.74 3.82 -7.58
N GLY A 222 -2.64 3.79 -6.82
CA GLY A 222 -2.58 4.14 -5.41
C GLY A 222 -2.04 5.53 -5.15
N SER A 223 -1.76 5.80 -3.88
CA SER A 223 -1.12 7.02 -3.40
C SER A 223 0.38 7.04 -3.69
N ALA A 224 1.03 5.87 -3.63
CA ALA A 224 2.48 5.75 -3.80
C ALA A 224 2.88 5.68 -5.28
N ALA A 225 2.17 4.87 -6.07
CA ALA A 225 2.43 4.65 -7.48
C ALA A 225 1.16 4.66 -8.33
N LYS A 226 1.25 5.23 -9.53
CA LYS A 226 0.13 5.43 -10.48
C LYS A 226 0.53 4.98 -11.87
N ASN A 227 0.12 3.77 -12.25
CA ASN A 227 0.60 3.08 -13.45
C ASN A 227 -0.49 2.96 -14.52
N TYR A 228 -1.73 3.34 -14.20
CA TYR A 228 -2.83 3.29 -15.15
C TYR A 228 -2.51 4.05 -16.44
N ALA A 229 -1.91 5.25 -16.34
CA ALA A 229 -1.59 6.06 -17.52
C ALA A 229 -0.65 5.35 -18.50
N ALA A 230 0.27 4.53 -17.99
CA ALA A 230 1.25 3.78 -18.79
C ALA A 230 0.67 2.45 -19.31
N LEU A 231 -0.28 1.84 -18.60
CA LEU A 231 -0.69 0.45 -18.85
C LEU A 231 -2.12 0.29 -19.40
N HIS A 232 -2.97 1.32 -19.36
CA HIS A 232 -4.38 1.17 -19.73
C HIS A 232 -4.61 0.75 -21.19
N GLY A 233 -3.63 1.00 -22.08
CA GLY A 233 -3.67 0.53 -23.47
C GLY A 233 -3.77 -0.99 -23.60
N LEU A 234 -3.37 -1.74 -22.57
CA LEU A 234 -3.44 -3.20 -22.54
C LEU A 234 -4.86 -3.74 -22.30
N ILE A 235 -5.80 -2.91 -21.82
CA ILE A 235 -7.17 -3.32 -21.48
C ILE A 235 -7.88 -3.98 -22.66
N ASP A 236 -7.76 -3.41 -23.86
CA ASP A 236 -8.47 -3.89 -25.04
C ASP A 236 -7.81 -5.14 -25.67
N GLU A 237 -6.54 -5.43 -25.32
CA GLU A 237 -5.80 -6.59 -25.84
C GLU A 237 -5.84 -7.79 -24.89
N PHE A 238 -5.77 -7.57 -23.58
CA PHE A 238 -5.61 -8.63 -22.58
C PHE A 238 -6.64 -8.58 -21.42
N PRO A 239 -7.94 -8.39 -21.69
CA PRO A 239 -8.92 -8.15 -20.63
C PRO A 239 -9.09 -9.30 -19.63
N ASP A 240 -8.64 -10.52 -19.94
CA ASP A 240 -8.67 -11.70 -19.07
C ASP A 240 -7.40 -11.87 -18.20
N ARG A 241 -6.37 -11.08 -18.49
CA ARG A 241 -5.04 -11.17 -17.85
C ARG A 241 -4.66 -9.91 -17.07
N LEU A 242 -5.58 -8.97 -16.96
CA LEU A 242 -5.40 -7.74 -16.21
C LEU A 242 -6.32 -7.71 -14.99
N MET A 243 -5.88 -7.06 -13.93
CA MET A 243 -6.67 -6.76 -12.74
C MET A 243 -6.40 -5.32 -12.32
N PHE A 244 -7.28 -4.72 -11.52
CA PHE A 244 -7.05 -3.39 -10.94
C PHE A 244 -6.71 -3.52 -9.46
N CYS A 245 -5.78 -2.70 -9.00
CA CYS A 245 -5.42 -2.65 -7.59
C CYS A 245 -5.09 -1.23 -7.14
N THR A 246 -5.05 -1.01 -5.82
CA THR A 246 -4.56 0.26 -5.27
C THR A 246 -3.17 0.17 -4.67
N ASP A 247 -2.68 -1.02 -4.30
CA ASP A 247 -1.37 -1.17 -3.66
C ASP A 247 -1.35 -0.37 -2.33
N ASP A 248 -0.54 0.68 -2.23
CA ASP A 248 -0.62 1.65 -1.14
C ASP A 248 -1.68 2.72 -1.37
N CYS A 249 -2.71 2.76 -0.52
CA CYS A 249 -3.78 3.78 -0.58
C CYS A 249 -3.91 4.53 0.74
N HIS A 250 -3.45 5.78 0.77
CA HIS A 250 -3.57 6.68 1.92
C HIS A 250 -5.02 7.07 2.22
N PRO A 251 -5.32 7.47 3.46
CA PRO A 251 -6.71 7.67 3.91
C PRO A 251 -7.47 8.76 3.14
N ASP A 252 -6.80 9.81 2.66
CA ASP A 252 -7.41 10.88 1.88
C ASP A 252 -7.73 10.47 0.44
N ASP A 253 -6.86 9.69 -0.20
CA ASP A 253 -7.12 9.10 -1.52
C ASP A 253 -8.26 8.06 -1.44
N LEU A 254 -8.23 7.18 -0.42
CA LEU A 254 -9.31 6.20 -0.18
C LEU A 254 -10.67 6.88 0.08
N MET A 255 -10.68 8.04 0.73
CA MET A 255 -11.89 8.83 0.94
C MET A 255 -12.42 9.47 -0.36
N ALA A 256 -11.54 9.74 -1.33
CA ALA A 256 -11.90 10.31 -2.63
C ALA A 256 -12.39 9.24 -3.62
N GLY A 257 -11.91 8.01 -3.49
CA GLY A 257 -12.37 6.88 -4.28
C GLY A 257 -11.49 5.65 -4.09
N HIS A 258 -11.82 4.61 -4.84
CA HIS A 258 -11.12 3.33 -4.81
C HIS A 258 -11.08 2.75 -6.23
N ILE A 259 -11.26 1.44 -6.41
CA ILE A 259 -11.32 0.78 -7.73
C ILE A 259 -12.35 1.41 -8.68
N ASN A 260 -13.43 2.02 -8.17
CA ASN A 260 -14.41 2.74 -8.99
C ASN A 260 -13.79 3.86 -9.84
N GLN A 261 -12.70 4.49 -9.38
CA GLN A 261 -12.01 5.55 -10.12
C GLN A 261 -11.30 5.00 -11.36
N LEU A 262 -10.64 3.84 -11.23
CA LEU A 262 -10.02 3.10 -12.34
C LEU A 262 -11.06 2.71 -13.39
N VAL A 263 -12.18 2.13 -12.94
CA VAL A 263 -13.30 1.73 -13.81
C VAL A 263 -13.90 2.94 -14.54
N MET A 264 -14.16 4.03 -13.82
CA MET A 264 -14.66 5.27 -14.39
C MET A 264 -13.70 5.81 -15.47
N ARG A 265 -12.40 5.87 -15.15
CA ARG A 265 -11.37 6.42 -16.04
C ARG A 265 -11.28 5.59 -17.33
N ALA A 266 -11.29 4.26 -17.22
CA ALA A 266 -11.22 3.36 -18.37
C ALA A 266 -12.41 3.52 -19.32
N ILE A 267 -13.63 3.52 -18.77
CA ILE A 267 -14.83 3.69 -19.60
C ILE A 267 -14.87 5.08 -20.24
N ARG A 268 -14.45 6.13 -19.52
CA ARG A 268 -14.37 7.50 -20.08
C ARG A 268 -13.36 7.63 -21.21
N GLN A 269 -12.30 6.83 -21.20
CA GLN A 269 -11.29 6.79 -22.25
C GLN A 269 -11.69 5.91 -23.44
N GLY A 270 -12.84 5.23 -23.37
CA GLY A 270 -13.45 4.53 -24.49
C GLY A 270 -13.22 3.01 -24.49
N HIS A 271 -12.61 2.45 -23.45
CA HIS A 271 -12.49 1.00 -23.29
C HIS A 271 -13.87 0.34 -23.16
N ASP A 272 -13.99 -0.90 -23.67
CA ASP A 272 -15.25 -1.63 -23.58
C ASP A 272 -15.61 -1.91 -22.12
N LYS A 273 -16.83 -1.53 -21.72
CA LYS A 273 -17.24 -1.62 -20.32
C LYS A 273 -17.27 -3.06 -19.79
N TYR A 274 -17.52 -4.07 -20.63
CA TYR A 274 -17.57 -5.46 -20.15
C TYR A 274 -16.15 -5.96 -19.88
N ASP A 275 -15.18 -5.57 -20.68
CA ASP A 275 -13.76 -5.86 -20.48
C ASP A 275 -13.26 -5.18 -19.19
N VAL A 276 -13.56 -3.89 -19.01
CA VAL A 276 -13.23 -3.15 -17.78
C VAL A 276 -13.86 -3.79 -16.52
N LEU A 277 -15.13 -4.20 -16.60
CA LEU A 277 -15.80 -4.86 -15.47
C LEU A 277 -15.28 -6.28 -15.23
N GLN A 278 -14.86 -6.99 -16.27
CA GLN A 278 -14.17 -8.28 -16.12
C GLN A 278 -12.87 -8.11 -15.32
N ILE A 279 -12.06 -7.10 -15.65
CA ILE A 279 -10.82 -6.74 -14.94
C ILE A 279 -11.12 -6.38 -13.47
N ALA A 280 -12.12 -5.54 -13.23
CA ALA A 280 -12.41 -4.98 -11.90
C ALA A 280 -13.20 -5.91 -10.97
N CYS A 281 -13.88 -6.93 -11.51
CA CYS A 281 -14.82 -7.75 -10.74
C CYS A 281 -14.55 -9.25 -10.85
N ARG A 282 -14.32 -9.79 -12.06
CA ARG A 282 -14.28 -11.23 -12.31
C ARG A 282 -12.88 -11.82 -12.20
N ASN A 283 -11.91 -11.22 -12.87
CA ASN A 283 -10.55 -11.72 -12.94
C ASN A 283 -9.90 -11.98 -11.57
N PRO A 284 -10.02 -11.07 -10.56
CA PRO A 284 -9.48 -11.35 -9.22
C PRO A 284 -10.22 -12.48 -8.52
N VAL A 285 -11.54 -12.59 -8.67
CA VAL A 285 -12.32 -13.70 -8.09
C VAL A 285 -11.86 -15.04 -8.63
N GLU A 286 -11.68 -15.14 -9.94
CA GLU A 286 -11.25 -16.37 -10.61
C GLU A 286 -9.78 -16.71 -10.33
N HIS A 287 -8.90 -15.70 -10.27
CA HIS A 287 -7.48 -15.94 -10.03
C HIS A 287 -7.20 -16.42 -8.61
N TYR A 288 -7.81 -15.80 -7.60
CA TYR A 288 -7.57 -16.10 -6.19
C TYR A 288 -8.58 -17.08 -5.58
N GLY A 289 -9.59 -17.51 -6.35
CA GLY A 289 -10.65 -18.40 -5.85
C GLY A 289 -11.46 -17.76 -4.71
N LEU A 290 -11.80 -16.48 -4.85
CA LEU A 290 -12.46 -15.70 -3.80
C LEU A 290 -13.91 -16.20 -3.61
N ASP A 291 -14.33 -16.33 -2.35
CA ASP A 291 -15.70 -16.68 -1.99
C ASP A 291 -16.61 -15.43 -1.99
N ILE A 292 -16.83 -14.85 -3.17
CA ILE A 292 -17.75 -13.73 -3.39
C ILE A 292 -18.65 -13.98 -4.61
N GLY A 293 -19.81 -13.32 -4.64
CA GLY A 293 -20.77 -13.43 -5.74
C GLY A 293 -20.33 -12.68 -7.00
N GLN A 294 -20.73 -13.20 -8.16
CA GLN A 294 -20.45 -12.62 -9.48
C GLN A 294 -21.74 -12.21 -10.21
N LEU A 295 -22.82 -11.96 -9.46
CA LEU A 295 -24.14 -11.55 -9.95
C LEU A 295 -24.87 -12.63 -10.80
N ARG A 296 -24.77 -13.91 -10.42
CA ARG A 296 -25.51 -15.02 -11.05
C ARG A 296 -26.56 -15.62 -10.10
N VAL A 297 -27.54 -16.33 -10.63
CA VAL A 297 -28.47 -17.11 -9.80
C VAL A 297 -27.70 -18.20 -9.06
N GLY A 298 -27.89 -18.26 -7.74
CA GLY A 298 -27.15 -19.14 -6.83
C GLY A 298 -25.92 -18.50 -6.19
N ASP A 299 -25.44 -17.37 -6.70
CA ASP A 299 -24.32 -16.64 -6.10
C ASP A 299 -24.74 -15.97 -4.79
N ARG A 300 -23.75 -15.74 -3.92
CA ARG A 300 -23.88 -14.78 -2.83
C ARG A 300 -24.28 -13.42 -3.40
N ALA A 301 -25.19 -12.71 -2.74
CA ALA A 301 -25.67 -11.41 -3.21
C ALA A 301 -24.65 -10.29 -2.90
N ASP A 302 -23.58 -10.27 -3.69
CA ASP A 302 -22.54 -9.24 -3.69
C ASP A 302 -22.61 -8.46 -5.00
N PHE A 303 -23.13 -7.24 -4.95
CA PHE A 303 -23.31 -6.41 -6.13
C PHE A 303 -23.46 -4.95 -5.76
N ILE A 304 -23.34 -4.10 -6.77
CA ILE A 304 -23.45 -2.64 -6.61
C ILE A 304 -24.49 -2.07 -7.53
N LEU A 305 -25.05 -0.94 -7.12
CA LEU A 305 -25.93 -0.10 -7.92
C LEU A 305 -25.18 1.18 -8.26
N ILE A 306 -25.12 1.52 -9.54
CA ILE A 306 -24.57 2.80 -9.99
C ILE A 306 -25.61 3.61 -10.78
N ASP A 307 -25.49 4.92 -10.74
CA ASP A 307 -26.37 5.80 -11.52
C ASP A 307 -26.06 5.73 -13.01
N ASP A 308 -24.78 5.90 -13.35
CA ASP A 308 -24.29 5.82 -14.71
C ASP A 308 -22.78 5.54 -14.80
N PHE A 309 -22.39 5.01 -15.95
CA PHE A 309 -21.02 4.63 -16.25
C PHE A 309 -20.03 5.79 -16.40
N ARG A 310 -20.49 7.02 -16.65
CA ARG A 310 -19.57 8.15 -16.89
C ARG A 310 -19.03 8.73 -15.60
N PHE A 311 -19.83 8.77 -14.55
CA PHE A 311 -19.42 9.26 -13.23
C PHE A 311 -19.10 8.14 -12.24
N MET A 312 -19.59 6.91 -12.50
CA MET A 312 -19.38 5.74 -11.62
C MET A 312 -19.74 6.03 -10.15
N ALA A 313 -20.77 6.85 -9.95
CA ALA A 313 -21.29 7.13 -8.62
C ALA A 313 -22.02 5.88 -8.12
N VAL A 314 -21.49 5.29 -7.05
CA VAL A 314 -22.09 4.12 -6.40
C VAL A 314 -23.25 4.59 -5.52
N TYR A 315 -24.45 4.19 -5.90
CA TYR A 315 -25.67 4.46 -5.16
C TYR A 315 -25.83 3.49 -3.99
N ALA A 316 -25.57 2.19 -4.18
CA ALA A 316 -25.66 1.22 -3.11
C ALA A 316 -24.70 0.05 -3.32
N THR A 317 -24.29 -0.55 -2.20
CA THR A 317 -23.44 -1.75 -2.18
C THR A 317 -24.09 -2.82 -1.32
N TYR A 318 -24.21 -4.01 -1.90
CA TYR A 318 -24.75 -5.18 -1.24
C TYR A 318 -23.62 -6.19 -1.04
N ILE A 319 -23.50 -6.72 0.17
CA ILE A 319 -22.59 -7.82 0.49
C ILE A 319 -23.36 -8.83 1.33
N LYS A 320 -23.32 -10.12 0.94
CA LYS A 320 -24.09 -11.19 1.58
C LYS A 320 -25.60 -10.87 1.67
N GLY A 321 -26.12 -10.18 0.66
CA GLY A 321 -27.51 -9.74 0.58
C GLY A 321 -27.90 -8.57 1.50
N GLN A 322 -26.96 -8.01 2.25
CA GLN A 322 -27.19 -6.85 3.11
C GLN A 322 -26.71 -5.58 2.41
N MET A 323 -27.52 -4.51 2.48
CA MET A 323 -27.12 -3.20 1.97
C MET A 323 -26.14 -2.53 2.95
N VAL A 324 -24.85 -2.68 2.66
CA VAL A 324 -23.76 -2.20 3.52
C VAL A 324 -23.39 -0.74 3.30
N ALA A 325 -23.81 -0.16 2.18
CA ALA A 325 -23.66 1.26 1.90
C ALA A 325 -24.80 1.78 1.01
N GLU A 326 -25.17 3.05 1.21
CA GLU A 326 -26.13 3.77 0.39
C GLU A 326 -25.73 5.26 0.30
N ALA A 327 -25.73 5.81 -0.91
CA ALA A 327 -25.51 7.23 -1.22
C ALA A 327 -24.29 7.84 -0.49
N GLY A 328 -23.14 7.16 -0.56
CA GLY A 328 -21.89 7.59 0.07
C GLY A 328 -21.80 7.38 1.59
N HIS A 329 -22.79 6.74 2.21
CA HIS A 329 -22.80 6.44 3.64
C HIS A 329 -22.73 4.92 3.85
N HIS A 330 -21.95 4.47 4.83
CA HIS A 330 -21.90 3.06 5.22
C HIS A 330 -22.92 2.73 6.31
N ASN A 331 -23.33 1.46 6.37
CA ASN A 331 -24.19 0.89 7.40
C ASN A 331 -23.43 -0.11 8.30
N LEU A 332 -22.10 -0.05 8.28
CA LEU A 332 -21.23 -0.97 9.02
C LEU A 332 -21.09 -0.59 10.50
N PRO A 333 -20.99 -1.57 11.41
CA PRO A 333 -20.79 -1.32 12.84
C PRO A 333 -19.39 -0.78 13.16
N ASP A 334 -19.28 -0.14 14.32
CA ASP A 334 -17.98 0.21 14.90
C ASP A 334 -17.38 -0.99 15.62
N HIS A 335 -16.06 -1.16 15.49
CA HIS A 335 -15.29 -2.11 16.27
C HIS A 335 -13.91 -1.52 16.54
N ARG A 336 -13.52 -1.46 17.81
CA ARG A 336 -12.25 -0.89 18.25
C ARG A 336 -11.56 -1.89 19.18
N PRO A 337 -10.59 -2.67 18.67
CA PRO A 337 -9.84 -3.58 19.50
C PRO A 337 -8.85 -2.82 20.39
N GLU A 338 -8.31 -3.50 21.41
CA GLU A 338 -7.17 -2.98 22.16
C GLU A 338 -5.95 -2.87 21.22
N PRO A 339 -5.19 -1.75 21.26
CA PRO A 339 -4.00 -1.60 20.43
C PRO A 339 -2.92 -2.61 20.79
N ILE A 340 -2.43 -3.34 19.78
CA ILE A 340 -1.15 -4.07 19.86
C ILE A 340 -0.04 -3.18 19.30
N ASN A 341 1.16 -3.24 19.88
CA ASN A 341 2.25 -2.40 19.41
C ASN A 341 3.62 -2.91 19.90
N ARG A 342 4.68 -2.49 19.21
CA ARG A 342 6.07 -2.78 19.55
C ARG A 342 6.93 -1.52 19.45
N PHE A 343 7.07 -0.86 20.60
CA PHE A 343 7.96 0.29 20.80
C PHE A 343 8.84 0.05 22.02
N ASN A 344 10.14 0.07 21.81
CA ASN A 344 11.16 -0.15 22.83
C ASN A 344 12.39 0.71 22.51
N CYS A 345 12.19 2.03 22.44
CA CYS A 345 13.25 3.01 22.32
C CYS A 345 13.03 4.15 23.31
N SER A 346 14.13 4.71 23.81
CA SER A 346 14.14 5.86 24.70
C SER A 346 13.87 7.16 23.93
N PRO A 347 13.38 8.21 24.62
CA PRO A 347 13.41 9.56 24.07
C PRO A 347 14.81 9.94 23.58
N LYS A 348 14.86 10.67 22.47
CA LYS A 348 16.10 11.14 21.83
C LYS A 348 16.39 12.59 22.21
N THR A 349 17.67 12.88 22.29
CA THR A 349 18.25 14.19 22.62
C THR A 349 18.80 14.85 21.36
N VAL A 350 19.12 16.14 21.42
CA VAL A 350 19.76 16.87 20.30
C VAL A 350 21.10 16.23 19.93
N GLU A 351 21.82 15.72 20.94
CA GLU A 351 23.10 15.04 20.77
C GLU A 351 23.02 13.80 19.87
N ASP A 352 21.89 13.09 19.89
CA ASP A 352 21.69 11.87 19.09
C ASP A 352 21.62 12.15 17.58
N PHE A 353 21.42 13.41 17.16
CA PHE A 353 21.34 13.82 15.76
C PHE A 353 22.63 14.46 15.24
N ARG A 354 23.70 14.53 16.05
CA ARG A 354 24.98 15.09 15.61
C ARG A 354 25.77 14.07 14.79
N ILE A 355 26.34 14.53 13.69
CA ILE A 355 27.22 13.75 12.83
C ILE A 355 28.66 14.17 13.11
N ALA A 356 29.56 13.20 13.30
CA ALA A 356 30.96 13.49 13.54
C ALA A 356 31.63 14.20 12.34
N PRO A 357 32.69 15.00 12.57
CA PRO A 357 33.47 15.59 11.48
C PRO A 357 33.98 14.55 10.47
N GLY A 358 33.93 14.91 9.19
CA GLY A 358 34.41 14.07 8.10
C GLY A 358 35.91 14.21 7.82
N PRO A 359 36.44 13.39 6.89
CA PRO A 359 37.80 13.55 6.40
C PRO A 359 37.98 14.87 5.63
N ASP A 360 39.19 15.42 5.65
CA ASP A 360 39.55 16.62 4.88
C ASP A 360 39.28 16.41 3.38
N GLY A 361 38.53 17.34 2.77
CA GLY A 361 38.15 17.24 1.35
C GLY A 361 37.06 16.21 1.03
N GLY A 362 36.48 15.55 2.05
CA GLY A 362 35.37 14.63 1.89
C GLY A 362 34.08 15.31 1.43
N ARG A 363 33.32 14.63 0.58
CA ARG A 363 31.98 15.04 0.13
C ARG A 363 30.93 14.12 0.73
N LEU A 364 29.72 14.65 0.96
CA LEU A 364 28.60 13.88 1.49
C LEU A 364 27.94 13.09 0.37
N ARG A 365 27.68 11.79 0.61
CA ARG A 365 26.68 11.03 -0.16
C ARG A 365 25.29 11.42 0.35
N VAL A 366 24.53 12.08 -0.52
CA VAL A 366 23.20 12.64 -0.22
C VAL A 366 22.16 11.86 -1.01
N ILE A 367 21.07 11.47 -0.34
CA ILE A 367 19.90 10.85 -0.98
C ILE A 367 19.19 11.92 -1.80
N GLU A 368 19.01 11.70 -3.11
CA GLU A 368 18.30 12.62 -4.00
C GLU A 368 16.85 12.15 -4.19
N VAL A 369 15.91 13.03 -3.84
CA VAL A 369 14.47 12.81 -3.93
C VAL A 369 13.91 13.48 -5.18
N PHE A 370 13.02 12.77 -5.87
CA PHE A 370 12.23 13.29 -6.98
C PHE A 370 10.75 13.35 -6.59
N ASP A 371 10.11 14.50 -6.80
CA ASP A 371 8.71 14.68 -6.41
C ASP A 371 7.79 13.81 -7.28
N GLY A 372 6.89 13.06 -6.65
CA GLY A 372 5.99 12.13 -7.32
C GLY A 372 6.62 10.80 -7.74
N GLU A 373 7.86 10.51 -7.35
CA GLU A 373 8.53 9.24 -7.65
C GLU A 373 8.94 8.48 -6.38
N LEU A 374 8.89 7.15 -6.44
CA LEU A 374 9.37 6.25 -5.37
C LEU A 374 10.89 6.02 -5.43
N VAL A 375 11.48 6.26 -6.61
CA VAL A 375 12.91 6.07 -6.84
C VAL A 375 13.72 7.22 -6.23
N THR A 376 14.89 6.88 -5.69
CA THR A 376 15.86 7.84 -5.17
C THR A 376 17.16 7.76 -5.96
N GLY A 377 17.86 8.88 -6.07
CA GLY A 377 19.20 8.97 -6.65
C GLY A 377 20.28 9.17 -5.59
N LYS A 378 21.54 9.18 -6.02
CA LYS A 378 22.70 9.57 -5.22
C LYS A 378 23.32 10.85 -5.73
N LYS A 379 23.54 11.81 -4.84
CA LYS A 379 24.23 13.07 -5.15
C LYS A 379 25.40 13.32 -4.21
N LEU A 380 26.54 13.73 -4.76
CA LEU A 380 27.67 14.18 -3.97
C LEU A 380 27.56 15.68 -3.73
N MET A 381 27.57 16.11 -2.47
CA MET A 381 27.47 17.53 -2.09
C MET A 381 28.57 17.91 -1.11
N ASP A 382 29.07 19.13 -1.23
CA ASP A 382 30.05 19.66 -0.28
C ASP A 382 29.34 20.01 1.03
N PRO A 383 29.86 19.57 2.20
CA PRO A 383 29.22 19.81 3.48
C PRO A 383 29.18 21.30 3.85
N ILE A 384 28.22 21.69 4.68
CA ILE A 384 28.33 22.90 5.51
C ILE A 384 28.73 22.44 6.91
N LEU A 385 29.77 23.04 7.47
CA LEU A 385 30.30 22.68 8.78
C LEU A 385 29.97 23.76 9.81
N ASN A 386 29.61 23.33 11.02
CA ASN A 386 29.49 24.24 12.16
C ASN A 386 30.87 24.57 12.77
N GLU A 387 30.90 25.35 13.86
CA GLU A 387 32.13 25.73 14.56
C GLU A 387 32.94 24.54 15.12
N ARG A 388 32.33 23.35 15.23
CA ARG A 388 32.97 22.10 15.69
C ARG A 388 33.47 21.22 14.54
N GLY A 389 33.29 21.65 13.29
CA GLY A 389 33.62 20.86 12.11
C GLY A 389 32.61 19.75 11.81
N GLU A 390 31.45 19.74 12.45
CA GLU A 390 30.39 18.75 12.21
C GLU A 390 29.53 19.19 11.02
N PRO A 391 29.15 18.28 10.11
CA PRO A 391 28.27 18.63 9.01
C PRO A 391 26.84 18.89 9.52
N VAL A 392 26.24 19.97 9.03
CA VAL A 392 24.88 20.41 9.40
C VAL A 392 24.00 20.57 8.16
N ALA A 393 22.68 20.58 8.39
CA ALA A 393 21.73 20.90 7.34
C ALA A 393 21.93 22.35 6.85
N ALA A 394 21.63 22.58 5.57
CA ALA A 394 21.69 23.86 4.89
C ALA A 394 20.46 23.99 3.99
N PRO A 395 19.29 24.37 4.54
CA PRO A 395 18.01 24.39 3.82
C PRO A 395 18.02 25.27 2.56
N GLU A 396 18.80 26.33 2.54
CA GLU A 396 19.00 27.22 1.39
C GLU A 396 19.74 26.54 0.22
N ARG A 397 20.45 25.44 0.50
CA ARG A 397 21.09 24.56 -0.48
C ARG A 397 20.30 23.29 -0.76
N ASP A 398 19.09 23.17 -0.18
CA ASP A 398 18.28 21.94 -0.20
C ASP A 398 19.08 20.73 0.33
N LEU A 399 19.82 20.94 1.42
CA LEU A 399 20.56 19.89 2.12
C LEU A 399 19.96 19.72 3.51
N LEU A 400 19.17 18.67 3.71
CA LEU A 400 18.48 18.39 4.95
C LEU A 400 19.10 17.19 5.64
N LYS A 401 19.01 17.13 6.97
CA LYS A 401 19.44 15.96 7.72
C LYS A 401 18.30 14.95 7.75
N ILE A 402 18.62 13.68 7.55
CA ILE A 402 17.71 12.55 7.70
C ILE A 402 18.24 11.63 8.81
N ALA A 403 17.33 11.07 9.59
CA ALA A 403 17.62 10.10 10.62
C ALA A 403 16.68 8.90 10.53
N VAL A 404 17.20 7.70 10.84
CA VAL A 404 16.39 6.51 11.11
C VAL A 404 16.68 6.04 12.52
N ILE A 405 15.63 5.96 13.33
CA ILE A 405 15.68 5.56 14.74
C ILE A 405 15.08 4.16 14.85
N ASN A 406 15.88 3.21 15.31
CA ASN A 406 15.39 1.88 15.65
C ASN A 406 14.34 2.00 16.76
N ARG A 407 13.12 1.52 16.49
CA ARG A 407 12.03 1.58 17.47
C ARG A 407 11.85 0.27 18.26
N TYR A 408 12.56 -0.78 17.89
CA TYR A 408 12.44 -2.13 18.47
C TYR A 408 13.44 -2.38 19.60
N GLU A 409 14.54 -1.62 19.62
CA GLU A 409 15.53 -1.59 20.68
C GLU A 409 16.25 -0.24 20.74
N ASP A 410 16.88 0.06 21.88
CA ASP A 410 17.73 1.24 22.00
C ASP A 410 19.05 1.04 21.27
N ALA A 411 19.11 1.55 20.05
CA ALA A 411 20.30 1.61 19.22
C ALA A 411 20.71 3.07 18.91
N PRO A 412 21.97 3.31 18.51
CA PRO A 412 22.39 4.60 17.96
C PRO A 412 21.52 5.01 16.77
N VAL A 413 21.25 6.32 16.64
CA VAL A 413 20.48 6.85 15.51
C VAL A 413 21.35 6.81 14.24
N ALA A 414 20.82 6.20 13.18
CA ALA A 414 21.46 6.28 11.87
C ALA A 414 21.18 7.65 11.24
N LEU A 415 22.22 8.31 10.72
CA LEU A 415 22.15 9.69 10.24
C LEU A 415 22.69 9.79 8.81
N GLY A 416 22.08 10.67 8.03
CA GLY A 416 22.50 10.98 6.66
C GLY A 416 21.97 12.34 6.21
N PHE A 417 22.06 12.58 4.90
CA PHE A 417 21.53 13.80 4.29
C PHE A 417 20.62 13.48 3.09
N VAL A 418 19.63 14.34 2.88
CA VAL A 418 18.68 14.26 1.77
C VAL A 418 18.56 15.61 1.06
N THR A 419 18.32 15.58 -0.25
CA THR A 419 18.04 16.74 -1.12
C THR A 419 16.83 16.46 -1.99
N GLY A 420 16.19 17.49 -2.53
CA GLY A 420 14.99 17.40 -3.37
C GLY A 420 13.69 17.77 -2.65
N MET A 421 13.68 17.76 -1.31
CA MET A 421 12.48 18.07 -0.52
C MET A 421 12.21 19.58 -0.39
N LYS A 422 13.28 20.40 -0.45
CA LYS A 422 13.30 21.86 -0.35
C LYS A 422 12.61 22.43 0.89
N MET A 423 12.47 21.64 1.96
CA MET A 423 11.92 22.09 3.24
C MET A 423 12.81 23.16 3.87
N GLN A 424 12.22 24.25 4.37
CA GLN A 424 12.98 25.41 4.86
C GLN A 424 12.94 25.60 6.38
N LEU A 425 11.99 24.98 7.07
CA LEU A 425 11.77 25.18 8.50
C LEU A 425 11.37 23.86 9.15
N GLY A 426 11.80 23.64 10.40
CA GLY A 426 11.30 22.57 11.25
C GLY A 426 11.69 21.16 10.81
N ALA A 427 10.86 20.18 11.16
CA ALA A 427 11.09 18.78 10.87
C ALA A 427 9.79 18.00 10.70
N ILE A 428 9.86 16.88 9.99
CA ILE A 428 8.79 15.89 9.84
C ILE A 428 9.29 14.51 10.31
N ALA A 429 8.39 13.69 10.83
CA ALA A 429 8.68 12.30 11.18
C ALA A 429 7.51 11.38 10.88
N SER A 430 7.81 10.12 10.65
CA SER A 430 6.85 9.04 10.48
C SER A 430 7.41 7.74 11.07
N SER A 431 6.54 6.94 11.69
CA SER A 431 6.82 5.53 11.97
C SER A 431 6.16 4.57 10.97
N VAL A 432 5.51 5.11 9.94
CA VAL A 432 5.17 4.40 8.70
C VAL A 432 6.35 4.60 7.75
N ALA A 433 7.18 3.56 7.63
CA ALA A 433 8.41 3.57 6.83
C ALA A 433 8.68 2.18 6.28
N HIS A 434 8.45 1.99 4.98
CA HIS A 434 8.46 0.68 4.35
C HIS A 434 9.86 0.03 4.45
N ASP A 435 10.01 -1.24 4.82
CA ASP A 435 8.99 -2.15 5.40
C ASP A 435 9.25 -2.41 6.89
N SER A 436 10.44 -2.08 7.39
CA SER A 436 10.79 -2.33 8.79
C SER A 436 10.12 -1.36 9.77
N HIS A 437 9.55 -0.25 9.30
CA HIS A 437 8.75 0.70 10.08
C HIS A 437 9.47 1.32 11.29
N ASN A 438 10.78 1.52 11.17
CA ASN A 438 11.52 2.37 12.10
C ASN A 438 11.06 3.84 11.98
N ILE A 439 11.48 4.70 12.92
CA ILE A 439 11.07 6.11 12.87
C ILE A 439 12.02 6.85 11.92
N VAL A 440 11.49 7.40 10.83
CA VAL A 440 12.24 8.23 9.89
C VAL A 440 11.96 9.69 10.20
N VAL A 441 13.01 10.50 10.27
CA VAL A 441 12.93 11.93 10.59
C VAL A 441 13.72 12.71 9.56
N VAL A 442 13.14 13.78 9.00
CA VAL A 442 13.87 14.76 8.19
C VAL A 442 13.70 16.13 8.82
N GLY A 443 14.79 16.88 8.97
CA GLY A 443 14.75 18.19 9.58
C GLY A 443 15.83 19.15 9.08
N VAL A 444 15.59 20.43 9.38
CA VAL A 444 16.53 21.53 9.10
C VAL A 444 17.51 21.81 10.24
N ASP A 445 17.23 21.26 11.43
CA ASP A 445 18.04 21.41 12.64
C ASP A 445 17.79 20.24 13.61
N ASP A 446 18.75 19.99 14.49
CA ASP A 446 18.76 18.83 15.40
C ASP A 446 17.70 18.96 16.50
N GLU A 447 17.40 20.18 16.94
CA GLU A 447 16.35 20.46 17.92
C GLU A 447 14.97 20.08 17.42
N SER A 448 14.64 20.45 16.17
CA SER A 448 13.38 20.11 15.52
C SER A 448 13.26 18.61 15.30
N MET A 449 14.36 17.95 14.88
CA MET A 449 14.39 16.50 14.68
C MET A 449 14.14 15.74 15.98
N ALA A 450 14.86 16.08 17.06
CA ALA A 450 14.65 15.46 18.37
C ALA A 450 13.22 15.66 18.88
N ARG A 451 12.66 16.86 18.70
CA ARG A 451 11.30 17.16 19.13
C ARG A 451 10.25 16.34 18.40
N VAL A 452 10.31 16.27 17.07
CA VAL A 452 9.31 15.53 16.28
C VAL A 452 9.46 14.02 16.47
N ALA A 453 10.69 13.52 16.59
CA ALA A 453 10.97 12.12 16.93
C ALA A 453 10.32 11.73 18.26
N ASN A 454 10.51 12.56 19.30
CA ASN A 454 9.93 12.31 20.62
C ASN A 454 8.40 12.38 20.63
N ALA A 455 7.78 13.15 19.72
CA ALA A 455 6.33 13.12 19.56
C ALA A 455 5.86 11.73 19.08
N ILE A 456 6.53 11.15 18.10
CA ILE A 456 6.26 9.79 17.62
C ILE A 456 6.49 8.75 18.74
N ILE A 457 7.61 8.85 19.46
CA ILE A 457 7.94 7.92 20.55
C ILE A 457 6.89 7.97 21.66
N ASN A 458 6.44 9.17 22.04
CA ASN A 458 5.43 9.36 23.08
C ASN A 458 4.07 8.76 22.72
N GLU A 459 3.63 8.94 21.47
CA GLU A 459 2.39 8.34 20.95
C GLU A 459 2.56 6.85 20.58
N LYS A 460 3.78 6.32 20.66
CA LYS A 460 4.16 4.97 20.19
C LYS A 460 3.78 4.74 18.74
N GLY A 461 4.00 5.76 17.92
CA GLY A 461 3.78 5.74 16.49
C GLY A 461 2.83 6.81 15.99
N GLY A 462 3.03 7.17 14.74
CA GLY A 462 2.28 8.24 14.11
C GLY A 462 3.02 8.91 12.96
N ILE A 463 2.42 10.01 12.53
CA ILE A 463 2.99 10.95 11.58
C ILE A 463 2.97 12.32 12.24
N ALA A 464 4.10 13.04 12.21
CA ALA A 464 4.23 14.31 12.92
C ALA A 464 5.03 15.34 12.14
N ALA A 465 4.74 16.61 12.41
CA ALA A 465 5.47 17.75 11.88
C ALA A 465 5.62 18.84 12.94
N THR A 466 6.77 19.51 12.98
CA THR A 466 7.06 20.56 13.97
C THR A 466 7.65 21.80 13.32
N ARG A 467 7.35 22.98 13.88
CA ARG A 467 8.00 24.26 13.55
C ARG A 467 8.04 25.16 14.77
N GLY A 468 9.24 25.46 15.29
CA GLY A 468 9.35 26.24 16.52
C GLY A 468 8.50 25.60 17.61
N GLU A 469 7.55 26.32 18.21
CA GLU A 469 6.65 25.79 19.24
C GLU A 469 5.45 24.98 18.71
N TYR A 470 5.17 24.99 17.41
CA TYR A 470 4.04 24.24 16.83
C TYR A 470 4.42 22.78 16.60
N LEU A 471 3.55 21.86 17.01
CA LEU A 471 3.68 20.41 16.78
C LEU A 471 2.32 19.86 16.39
N GLU A 472 2.24 19.23 15.21
CA GLU A 472 1.09 18.47 14.74
C GLU A 472 1.43 16.99 14.75
N ILE A 473 0.46 16.15 15.14
CA ILE A 473 0.60 14.70 15.13
C ILE A 473 -0.73 14.03 14.75
N LEU A 474 -0.60 12.92 14.01
CA LEU A 474 -1.62 11.90 13.80
C LEU A 474 -1.12 10.64 14.53
N PRO A 475 -1.65 10.33 15.72
CA PRO A 475 -1.27 9.14 16.46
C PRO A 475 -1.70 7.87 15.74
N LEU A 476 -0.78 6.90 15.66
CA LEU A 476 -1.01 5.58 15.06
C LEU A 476 -0.64 4.49 16.07
N PRO A 477 -1.45 4.31 17.13
CA PRO A 477 -1.09 3.49 18.29
C PRO A 477 -1.08 1.98 18.01
N ILE A 478 -1.56 1.52 16.86
CA ILE A 478 -1.63 0.10 16.49
C ILE A 478 -0.45 -0.22 15.57
N ALA A 479 0.47 -1.05 16.07
CA ALA A 479 1.75 -1.39 15.44
C ALA A 479 2.61 -0.17 15.03
N GLY A 480 2.27 1.02 15.54
CA GLY A 480 2.89 2.27 15.15
C GLY A 480 2.52 2.77 13.75
N ILE A 481 1.56 2.13 13.07
CA ILE A 481 1.25 2.38 11.64
C ILE A 481 -0.26 2.55 11.36
N MET A 482 -1.14 2.12 12.27
CA MET A 482 -2.58 2.23 12.12
C MET A 482 -3.26 2.85 13.35
N THR A 483 -4.51 3.27 13.17
CA THR A 483 -5.39 3.73 14.24
C THR A 483 -6.81 3.16 14.12
N ALA A 484 -7.51 3.09 15.25
CA ALA A 484 -8.93 2.72 15.33
C ALA A 484 -9.88 3.95 15.27
N GLU A 485 -9.34 5.13 14.97
CA GLU A 485 -10.13 6.34 14.69
C GLU A 485 -10.85 6.23 13.34
N SER A 486 -11.92 7.00 13.17
CA SER A 486 -12.74 6.89 11.96
C SER A 486 -12.00 7.34 10.70
N GLY A 487 -12.23 6.63 9.60
CA GLY A 487 -11.66 6.94 8.28
C GLY A 487 -11.68 8.44 7.91
N PRO A 488 -12.86 9.13 7.96
CA PRO A 488 -12.93 10.56 7.64
C PRO A 488 -12.10 11.45 8.57
N LYS A 489 -11.94 11.09 9.84
CA LYS A 489 -11.13 11.85 10.80
C LYS A 489 -9.64 11.67 10.50
N VAL A 490 -9.22 10.45 10.18
CA VAL A 490 -7.83 10.13 9.83
C VAL A 490 -7.45 10.82 8.52
N ALA A 491 -8.30 10.74 7.48
CA ALA A 491 -8.11 11.44 6.22
C ALA A 491 -7.95 12.96 6.40
N ALA A 492 -8.84 13.58 7.19
CA ALA A 492 -8.77 15.00 7.48
C ALA A 492 -7.47 15.39 8.21
N ARG A 493 -7.06 14.61 9.22
CA ARG A 493 -5.81 14.85 9.97
C ARG A 493 -4.56 14.65 9.11
N TYR A 494 -4.55 13.64 8.24
CA TYR A 494 -3.47 13.42 7.28
C TYR A 494 -3.35 14.59 6.29
N ALA A 495 -4.46 15.07 5.73
CA ALA A 495 -4.49 16.23 4.84
C ALA A 495 -4.04 17.52 5.55
N GLU A 496 -4.41 17.71 6.82
CA GLU A 496 -3.94 18.83 7.66
C GLU A 496 -2.42 18.80 7.87
N LEU A 497 -1.85 17.63 8.21
CA LEU A 497 -0.41 17.41 8.35
C LEU A 497 0.34 17.68 7.04
N THR A 498 -0.13 17.11 5.93
CA THR A 498 0.44 17.34 4.59
C THR A 498 0.41 18.83 4.24
N GLY A 499 -0.71 19.49 4.53
CA GLY A 499 -0.85 20.94 4.37
C GLY A 499 0.08 21.75 5.28
N PHE A 500 0.34 21.30 6.50
CA PHE A 500 1.30 21.90 7.43
C PHE A 500 2.73 21.78 6.89
N ALA A 501 3.15 20.58 6.46
CA ALA A 501 4.46 20.36 5.85
C ALA A 501 4.68 21.27 4.62
N ARG A 502 3.73 21.28 3.69
CA ARG A 502 3.83 22.09 2.46
C ARG A 502 3.84 23.59 2.74
N ARG A 503 2.91 24.09 3.57
CA ARG A 503 2.71 25.55 3.73
C ARG A 503 3.52 26.14 4.88
N LYS A 504 3.62 25.45 6.01
CA LYS A 504 4.26 25.97 7.23
C LYS A 504 5.74 25.63 7.30
N LEU A 505 6.15 24.46 6.81
CA LEU A 505 7.56 24.06 6.70
C LEU A 505 8.20 24.45 5.36
N ARG A 506 7.36 24.85 4.38
CA ARG A 506 7.76 25.21 3.01
C ARG A 506 8.42 24.05 2.26
N CYS A 507 7.98 22.82 2.53
CA CYS A 507 8.36 21.65 1.73
C CYS A 507 7.74 21.75 0.34
N SER A 508 8.51 21.46 -0.72
CA SER A 508 8.01 21.55 -2.10
C SER A 508 7.21 20.33 -2.54
N LEU A 509 7.42 19.18 -1.90
CA LEU A 509 6.82 17.91 -2.30
C LEU A 509 5.29 17.94 -2.22
N GLU A 510 4.63 17.24 -3.15
CA GLU A 510 3.18 17.08 -3.12
C GLU A 510 2.73 16.20 -1.94
N ALA A 511 3.46 15.12 -1.67
CA ALA A 511 3.17 14.15 -0.62
C ALA A 511 4.40 13.89 0.30
N PRO A 512 4.77 14.83 1.19
CA PRO A 512 6.01 14.75 1.96
C PRO A 512 6.17 13.49 2.83
N PHE A 513 5.07 13.02 3.43
CA PHE A 513 5.10 11.84 4.30
C PHE A 513 5.12 10.52 3.54
N MET A 514 4.52 10.49 2.33
CA MET A 514 4.67 9.36 1.43
C MET A 514 6.11 9.24 0.97
N THR A 515 6.72 10.34 0.50
CA THR A 515 8.15 10.31 0.17
C THR A 515 9.01 9.86 1.34
N LEU A 516 8.70 10.34 2.56
CA LEU A 516 9.42 9.97 3.78
C LEU A 516 9.38 8.45 4.06
N SER A 517 8.24 7.79 3.82
CA SER A 517 8.09 6.35 4.10
C SER A 517 9.01 5.49 3.22
N PHE A 518 9.32 5.94 2.00
CA PHE A 518 10.19 5.25 1.05
C PHE A 518 11.68 5.60 1.16
N LEU A 519 12.09 6.56 1.99
CA LEU A 519 13.52 6.87 2.20
C LEU A 519 14.28 5.80 2.98
N ALA A 520 13.55 4.91 3.65
CA ALA A 520 14.09 3.77 4.38
C ALA A 520 13.88 2.41 3.67
N LEU A 521 13.18 2.37 2.53
CA LEU A 521 12.94 1.14 1.79
C LEU A 521 14.18 0.72 0.99
N LEU A 522 14.98 -0.20 1.53
CA LEU A 522 16.30 -0.56 1.00
C LEU A 522 16.28 -1.33 -0.32
N VAL A 523 15.13 -1.86 -0.73
CA VAL A 523 15.00 -2.73 -1.90
C VAL A 523 14.80 -1.98 -3.23
N ILE A 524 14.70 -0.64 -3.19
CA ILE A 524 14.53 0.26 -4.36
C ILE A 524 15.52 1.46 -4.32
N PRO A 525 15.74 2.23 -5.41
CA PRO A 525 17.09 2.39 -5.97
C PRO A 525 18.05 3.41 -5.34
N GLU A 526 19.31 3.26 -5.78
CA GLU A 526 20.58 3.94 -5.49
C GLU A 526 21.01 4.10 -4.03
N LEU A 527 20.35 4.96 -3.26
CA LEU A 527 20.81 5.35 -1.93
C LEU A 527 19.63 5.55 -0.96
N LYS A 528 19.67 4.83 0.16
CA LYS A 528 18.63 4.85 1.20
C LYS A 528 19.28 4.91 2.58
N LEU A 529 18.49 5.17 3.62
CA LEU A 529 18.97 5.12 5.01
C LEU A 529 18.22 4.04 5.78
N SER A 530 18.94 3.06 6.34
CA SER A 530 18.38 2.10 7.29
C SER A 530 18.70 2.51 8.73
N ASP A 531 18.15 1.80 9.72
CA ASP A 531 18.53 1.98 11.12
C ASP A 531 19.99 1.58 11.41
N LYS A 532 20.65 0.88 10.47
CA LYS A 532 22.05 0.46 10.55
C LYS A 532 23.01 1.39 9.81
N GLY A 533 22.50 2.34 9.02
CA GLY A 533 23.30 3.31 8.29
C GLY A 533 22.88 3.49 6.82
N LEU A 534 23.70 4.24 6.09
CA LEU A 534 23.45 4.55 4.69
C LEU A 534 23.65 3.27 3.85
N PHE A 535 22.69 2.94 3.00
CA PHE A 535 22.69 1.74 2.17
C PHE A 535 22.76 2.12 0.70
N GLY A 536 23.71 1.52 -0.03
CA GLY A 536 23.86 1.68 -1.47
C GLY A 536 23.33 0.46 -2.21
N ALA A 537 22.33 0.64 -3.06
CA ALA A 537 21.70 -0.45 -3.81
C ALA A 537 22.69 -1.11 -4.82
N GLU A 538 23.57 -0.32 -5.45
CA GLU A 538 24.60 -0.82 -6.38
C GLU A 538 25.61 -1.76 -5.69
N ALA A 539 26.06 -1.38 -4.48
CA ALA A 539 26.96 -2.20 -3.68
C ALA A 539 26.24 -3.32 -2.92
N PHE A 540 24.91 -3.27 -2.89
CA PHE A 540 24.02 -4.07 -2.05
C PHE A 540 24.53 -4.15 -0.60
N GLY A 541 24.89 -2.99 -0.04
CA GLY A 541 25.66 -2.92 1.19
C GLY A 541 25.58 -1.57 1.90
N LEU A 542 25.97 -1.55 3.18
CA LEU A 542 26.18 -0.29 3.90
C LEU A 542 27.39 0.43 3.30
N VAL A 543 27.22 1.73 3.07
CA VAL A 543 28.24 2.63 2.54
C VAL A 543 28.52 3.76 3.53
N ASP A 544 29.74 4.30 3.49
CA ASP A 544 30.07 5.46 4.32
C ASP A 544 29.28 6.70 3.87
N LEU A 545 28.97 7.59 4.81
CA LEU A 545 28.41 8.91 4.52
C LEU A 545 29.37 9.75 3.68
N TRP A 546 30.68 9.60 3.91
CA TRP A 546 31.73 10.38 3.28
C TRP A 546 32.31 9.66 2.07
N GLU A 547 32.42 10.38 0.96
CA GLU A 547 33.20 9.98 -0.20
C GLU A 547 34.46 10.84 -0.29
N VAL A 548 35.62 10.18 -0.34
CA VAL A 548 36.92 10.81 -0.55
C VAL A 548 37.36 10.49 -1.97
N GLY A 549 37.74 11.53 -2.72
CA GLY A 549 38.18 11.44 -4.11
C GLY A 549 39.58 10.86 -4.30
#